data_AF-A0A7Y9HVG2-F1
#
_entry.id   AF-A0A7Y9HVG2-F1
#
_cell.length_a   1.000
_cell.length_b   1.000
_cell.length_c   1.000
_cell.angle_alpha   90.00
_cell.angle_beta   90.00
_cell.angle_gamma   90.00
#
_symmetry.space_group_name_H-M   'P 1'
#
loop_
_entity.id
_entity.type
_entity.pdbx_description
1 polymer ?
#
loop_
_entity_poly.entity_id
_entity_poly.type
_entity_poly.pdbx_seq_one_letter_code
_entity_poly.pdbx_strand_id
1 'polypeptide(L)'
;MSFKVNIDSITLDVIATRLKGVVSHLDILKWIANFKDDELSYAVDFLNNLTVFTSNEIEEIYHNGLNKILKSIPNDEKIVVHPIGLFGKSGSMMAYLLRKTDIFIKNPSRIILCSNSINLPSLDSEYKCLVLLDDFVGTGGSVETYFNSDIVPHLGHFNKRCFLGVAAMENGLEKIKPFFDHIEIPKSNIYRKAFSNDASYFGYRKYKTHRETAYEYGKQLTKPEFLKSGIAKYNHALGYKNSQALVAFFYGSPNNSLPIFWQGGNDKINWFPLIPRFNHHKIQQAKEFRKKLSFELSLFKEFGSAGLQATFSTLSIRKGSKRFSAVNHIDFSLYGILKLTREGFSEFSICQRLGITFGDYLNYLKDGKAKGIFDSKFKITLKGLELYEDAKKCISKNVKVYYEDKVNYEAKNIVYIPKSFNGGS
;
A
#
# COMPACT_ATOMS: atom_id res chain seq x y z
N MET A 1 1.98 -23.09 9.95
CA MET A 1 2.79 -23.09 8.73
C MET A 1 4.14 -22.50 9.13
N SER A 2 5.19 -23.33 9.21
CA SER A 2 6.52 -22.87 9.62
C SER A 2 7.23 -22.33 8.38
N PHE A 3 7.66 -21.07 8.43
CA PHE A 3 8.46 -20.45 7.38
C PHE A 3 9.92 -20.51 7.84
N LYS A 4 10.76 -21.29 7.17
CA LYS A 4 12.21 -21.23 7.37
C LYS A 4 12.73 -20.05 6.57
N VAL A 5 12.86 -18.88 7.21
CA VAL A 5 13.42 -17.68 6.58
C VAL A 5 14.62 -17.24 7.40
N ASN A 6 15.78 -17.19 6.75
CA ASN A 6 17.03 -16.73 7.37
C ASN A 6 17.20 -15.22 7.18
N ILE A 7 16.39 -14.43 7.90
CA ILE A 7 16.52 -12.97 7.97
C ILE A 7 16.56 -12.55 9.45
N ASP A 8 17.53 -11.72 9.82
CA ASP A 8 17.64 -11.21 11.18
C ASP A 8 16.58 -10.12 11.46
N SER A 9 16.27 -9.90 12.73
CA SER A 9 15.24 -8.95 13.14
C SER A 9 15.55 -7.51 12.77
N ILE A 10 16.84 -7.12 12.75
CA ILE A 10 17.26 -5.75 12.43
C ILE A 10 16.99 -5.49 10.95
N THR A 11 17.41 -6.40 10.07
CA THR A 11 17.14 -6.29 8.64
C THR A 11 15.63 -6.24 8.36
N LEU A 12 14.84 -7.07 9.06
CA LEU A 12 13.39 -7.07 8.93
C LEU A 12 12.76 -5.73 9.36
N ASP A 13 13.22 -5.14 10.46
CA ASP A 13 12.77 -3.82 10.94
C ASP A 13 13.13 -2.69 9.97
N VAL A 14 14.34 -2.73 9.41
CA VAL A 14 14.80 -1.77 8.39
C VAL A 14 13.91 -1.85 7.15
N ILE A 15 13.61 -3.05 6.66
CA ILE A 15 12.72 -3.25 5.50
C ILE A 15 11.31 -2.77 5.82
N ALA A 16 10.73 -3.16 6.96
CA ALA A 16 9.39 -2.74 7.36
C ALA A 16 9.26 -1.22 7.45
N THR A 17 10.28 -0.57 8.02
CA THR A 17 10.37 0.89 8.10
C THR A 17 10.46 1.53 6.71
N ARG A 18 11.29 0.97 5.82
CA ARG A 18 11.42 1.43 4.43
C ARG A 18 10.12 1.30 3.64
N LEU A 19 9.36 0.25 3.89
CA LEU A 19 8.03 0.02 3.31
C LEU A 19 6.92 0.78 4.06
N LYS A 20 7.30 1.66 5.00
CA LYS A 20 6.46 2.68 5.64
C LYS A 20 5.20 2.09 6.31
N GLY A 21 5.31 0.88 6.87
CA GLY A 21 4.18 0.22 7.53
C GLY A 21 3.03 -0.17 6.59
N VAL A 22 3.21 -0.13 5.26
CA VAL A 22 2.21 -0.60 4.30
C VAL A 22 2.07 -2.13 4.35
N VAL A 23 3.13 -2.81 4.79
CA VAL A 23 3.17 -4.26 5.00
C VAL A 23 3.73 -4.54 6.39
N SER A 24 3.22 -5.60 7.02
CA SER A 24 3.71 -6.04 8.33
C SER A 24 4.98 -6.89 8.20
N HIS A 25 5.72 -7.07 9.29
CA HIS A 25 6.81 -8.05 9.40
C HIS A 25 6.41 -9.44 8.91
N LEU A 26 5.19 -9.88 9.25
CA LEU A 26 4.69 -11.18 8.84
C LEU A 26 4.44 -11.24 7.32
N ASP A 27 3.95 -10.16 6.71
CA ASP A 27 3.75 -10.08 5.26
C ASP A 27 5.10 -10.18 4.53
N ILE A 28 6.13 -9.50 5.06
CA ILE A 28 7.51 -9.57 4.53
C ILE A 28 8.06 -11.00 4.65
N LEU A 29 7.95 -11.62 5.82
CA LEU A 29 8.44 -12.99 6.03
C LEU A 29 7.74 -14.01 5.12
N LYS A 30 6.41 -13.91 4.99
CA LYS A 30 5.63 -14.75 4.05
C LYS A 30 6.10 -14.55 2.62
N TRP A 31 6.40 -13.31 2.22
CA TRP A 31 6.84 -13.01 0.87
C TRP A 31 8.26 -13.52 0.58
N ILE A 32 9.20 -13.33 1.52
CA ILE A 32 10.57 -13.85 1.40
C ILE A 32 10.57 -15.38 1.33
N ALA A 33 9.68 -16.04 2.09
CA ALA A 33 9.55 -17.49 2.09
C ALA A 33 9.08 -18.09 0.75
N ASN A 34 8.70 -17.27 -0.23
CA ASN A 34 8.44 -17.76 -1.58
C ASN A 34 9.73 -18.10 -2.37
N PHE A 35 10.88 -17.57 -1.95
CA PHE A 35 12.16 -17.72 -2.62
C PHE A 35 12.94 -18.91 -2.08
N LYS A 36 13.85 -19.48 -2.88
CA LYS A 36 14.77 -20.53 -2.41
C LYS A 36 15.80 -19.96 -1.43
N ASP A 37 16.38 -20.83 -0.62
CA ASP A 37 17.38 -20.45 0.40
C ASP A 37 18.60 -19.71 -0.19
N ASP A 38 19.05 -20.11 -1.39
CA ASP A 38 20.16 -19.48 -2.12
C ASP A 38 19.76 -18.16 -2.82
N GLU A 39 18.47 -17.86 -2.90
CA GLU A 39 17.90 -16.67 -3.55
C GLU A 39 17.43 -15.59 -2.54
N LEU A 40 17.51 -15.86 -1.23
CA LEU A 40 17.04 -14.95 -0.18
C LEU A 40 17.73 -13.56 -0.23
N SER A 41 19.00 -13.51 -0.62
CA SER A 41 19.72 -12.25 -0.80
C SER A 41 19.08 -11.37 -1.88
N TYR A 42 18.63 -11.97 -2.99
CA TYR A 42 17.91 -11.25 -4.05
C TYR A 42 16.54 -10.77 -3.58
N ALA A 43 15.83 -11.56 -2.78
CA ALA A 43 14.56 -11.15 -2.18
C ALA A 43 14.73 -9.89 -1.32
N VAL A 44 15.77 -9.86 -0.48
CA VAL A 44 16.12 -8.68 0.33
C VAL A 44 16.49 -7.48 -0.55
N ASP A 45 17.29 -7.69 -1.60
CA ASP A 45 17.67 -6.62 -2.53
C ASP A 45 16.45 -6.04 -3.29
N PHE A 46 15.49 -6.89 -3.67
CA PHE A 46 14.21 -6.43 -4.26
C PHE A 46 13.41 -5.56 -3.29
N LEU A 47 13.32 -5.95 -2.01
CA LEU A 47 12.64 -5.17 -0.98
C LEU A 47 13.35 -3.84 -0.71
N ASN A 48 14.68 -3.86 -0.68
CA ASN A 48 15.50 -2.66 -0.51
C ASN A 48 15.38 -1.68 -1.68
N ASN A 49 14.95 -2.11 -2.86
CA ASN A 49 14.77 -1.23 -4.01
C ASN A 49 13.31 -0.90 -4.32
N LEU A 50 12.35 -1.52 -3.63
CA LEU A 50 10.93 -1.20 -3.76
C LEU A 50 10.60 0.14 -3.10
N THR A 51 10.07 1.08 -3.89
CA THR A 51 9.52 2.34 -3.38
C THR A 51 8.02 2.19 -3.15
N VAL A 52 7.55 2.53 -1.94
CA VAL A 52 6.13 2.50 -1.60
C VAL A 52 5.64 3.91 -1.29
N PHE A 53 4.54 4.32 -1.92
CA PHE A 53 3.87 5.60 -1.67
C PHE A 53 2.72 5.43 -0.67
N THR A 54 2.78 6.20 0.42
CA THR A 54 1.71 6.30 1.41
C THR A 54 0.62 7.30 0.98
N SER A 55 -0.52 7.31 1.67
CA SER A 55 -1.58 8.31 1.40
C SER A 55 -1.07 9.73 1.57
N ASN A 56 -0.32 10.00 2.64
CA ASN A 56 0.16 11.34 2.97
C ASN A 56 1.13 11.88 1.91
N GLU A 57 2.02 11.01 1.41
CA GLU A 57 2.96 11.41 0.35
C GLU A 57 2.23 11.70 -0.96
N ILE A 58 1.21 10.92 -1.31
CA ILE A 58 0.39 11.20 -2.50
C ILE A 58 -0.37 12.53 -2.33
N GLU A 59 -0.99 12.75 -1.16
CA GLU A 59 -1.67 14.01 -0.83
C GLU A 59 -0.72 15.20 -0.93
N GLU A 60 0.51 15.08 -0.41
CA GLU A 60 1.54 16.12 -0.49
C GLU A 60 1.99 16.37 -1.94
N ILE A 61 2.22 15.32 -2.73
CA ILE A 61 2.60 15.43 -4.13
C ILE A 61 1.50 16.14 -4.93
N TYR A 62 0.25 15.75 -4.73
CA TYR A 62 -0.89 16.41 -5.36
C TYR A 62 -1.08 17.85 -4.90
N HIS A 63 -0.91 18.12 -3.60
CA HIS A 63 -0.95 19.48 -3.07
C HIS A 63 0.06 20.37 -3.78
N ASN A 64 1.33 19.94 -3.77
CA ASN A 64 2.43 20.71 -4.35
C ASN A 64 2.29 20.87 -5.85
N GLY A 65 1.91 19.80 -6.55
CA GLY A 65 1.77 19.82 -8.00
C GLY A 65 0.61 20.70 -8.47
N LEU A 66 -0.57 20.53 -7.86
CA LEU A 66 -1.73 21.37 -8.19
C LEU A 66 -1.51 22.84 -7.81
N ASN A 67 -0.80 23.13 -6.72
CA ASN A 67 -0.43 24.51 -6.36
C ASN A 67 0.47 25.17 -7.42
N LYS A 68 1.42 24.43 -7.99
CA LYS A 68 2.24 24.94 -9.10
C LYS A 68 1.40 25.21 -10.35
N ILE A 69 0.48 24.31 -10.69
CA ILE A 69 -0.42 24.49 -11.83
C ILE A 69 -1.31 25.72 -11.60
N LEU A 70 -1.92 25.87 -10.42
CA LEU A 70 -2.75 27.03 -10.06
C LEU A 70 -2.00 28.35 -10.17
N LYS A 71 -0.75 28.41 -9.70
CA LYS A 71 0.11 29.61 -9.83
C LYS A 71 0.52 29.91 -11.26
N SER A 72 0.44 28.93 -12.16
CA SER A 72 0.83 29.07 -13.56
C SER A 72 -0.31 29.53 -14.48
N ILE A 73 -1.51 29.79 -13.93
CA ILE A 73 -2.66 30.29 -14.68
C ILE A 73 -3.12 31.66 -14.13
N PRO A 74 -3.71 32.54 -14.97
CA PRO A 74 -4.32 33.80 -14.55
C PRO A 74 -5.36 33.62 -13.43
N ASN A 75 -5.58 34.65 -12.61
CA ASN A 75 -6.47 34.56 -11.43
C ASN A 75 -7.96 34.44 -11.77
N ASP A 76 -8.35 34.92 -12.94
CA ASP A 76 -9.69 34.84 -13.52
C ASP A 76 -9.96 33.49 -14.21
N GLU A 77 -8.93 32.69 -14.48
CA GLU A 77 -9.08 31.34 -15.01
C GLU A 77 -9.22 30.28 -13.90
N LYS A 78 -9.98 29.23 -14.22
CA LYS A 78 -10.26 28.10 -13.33
C LYS A 78 -9.73 26.78 -13.85
N ILE A 79 -9.53 25.85 -12.92
CA ILE A 79 -8.99 24.51 -13.14
C ILE A 79 -10.10 23.47 -13.01
N VAL A 80 -10.13 22.55 -13.96
CA VAL A 80 -10.87 21.30 -13.88
C VAL A 80 -9.87 20.19 -13.69
N VAL A 81 -10.01 19.43 -12.60
CA VAL A 81 -9.24 18.21 -12.41
C VAL A 81 -10.10 17.00 -12.79
N HIS A 82 -9.55 16.14 -13.64
CA HIS A 82 -10.21 14.96 -14.15
C HIS A 82 -9.34 13.71 -13.93
N PRO A 83 -9.73 12.80 -13.01
CA PRO A 83 -9.04 11.54 -12.80
C PRO A 83 -9.13 10.62 -14.01
N ILE A 84 -8.01 9.99 -14.38
CA ILE A 84 -7.99 9.00 -15.45
C ILE A 84 -8.64 7.70 -14.99
N GLY A 85 -9.53 7.18 -15.84
CA GLY A 85 -10.16 5.88 -15.68
C GLY A 85 -11.55 5.91 -15.06
N LEU A 86 -12.26 4.79 -15.21
CA LEU A 86 -13.66 4.64 -14.78
C LEU A 86 -13.80 4.65 -13.25
N PHE A 87 -14.96 5.15 -12.79
CA PHE A 87 -15.41 5.09 -11.39
C PHE A 87 -15.25 3.66 -10.81
N GLY A 88 -14.63 3.54 -9.63
CA GLY A 88 -14.40 2.25 -8.95
C GLY A 88 -13.02 1.60 -9.15
N LYS A 89 -12.09 2.25 -9.88
CA LYS A 89 -10.66 1.84 -9.99
C LYS A 89 -9.73 2.83 -9.26
N SER A 90 -8.49 3.02 -9.75
CA SER A 90 -7.53 3.99 -9.20
C SER A 90 -8.03 5.43 -9.26
N GLY A 91 -8.77 5.82 -10.32
CA GLY A 91 -9.30 7.18 -10.48
C GLY A 91 -10.16 7.68 -9.31
N SER A 92 -10.99 6.82 -8.70
CA SER A 92 -11.78 7.19 -7.51
C SER A 92 -10.91 7.41 -6.27
N MET A 93 -9.83 6.63 -6.11
CA MET A 93 -8.85 6.85 -5.04
C MET A 93 -8.10 8.18 -5.25
N MET A 94 -7.71 8.48 -6.49
CA MET A 94 -6.98 9.71 -6.80
C MET A 94 -7.83 10.95 -6.57
N ALA A 95 -9.10 10.90 -7.00
CA ALA A 95 -10.10 11.91 -6.66
C ALA A 95 -10.23 12.12 -5.15
N TYR A 96 -10.33 11.04 -4.38
CA TYR A 96 -10.44 11.09 -2.93
C TYR A 96 -9.22 11.75 -2.28
N LEU A 97 -8.01 11.31 -2.64
CA LEU A 97 -6.76 11.86 -2.10
C LEU A 97 -6.59 13.34 -2.47
N LEU A 98 -6.91 13.72 -3.71
CA LEU A 98 -6.87 15.11 -4.13
C LEU A 98 -7.80 16.01 -3.30
N ARG A 99 -9.03 15.56 -3.03
CA ARG A 99 -10.02 16.31 -2.25
C ARG A 99 -9.57 16.58 -0.82
N LYS A 100 -8.67 15.77 -0.26
CA LYS A 100 -8.10 15.97 1.07
C LYS A 100 -7.01 17.05 1.11
N THR A 101 -6.48 17.44 -0.04
CA THR A 101 -5.37 18.40 -0.08
C THR A 101 -5.83 19.80 0.27
N ASP A 102 -4.99 20.51 1.02
CA ASP A 102 -5.22 21.91 1.40
C ASP A 102 -5.48 22.83 0.21
N ILE A 103 -4.81 22.58 -0.93
CA ILE A 103 -4.94 23.41 -2.13
C ILE A 103 -6.33 23.28 -2.74
N PHE A 104 -6.91 22.07 -2.73
CA PHE A 104 -8.26 21.83 -3.23
C PHE A 104 -9.30 22.43 -2.28
N ILE A 105 -9.15 22.21 -0.97
CA ILE A 105 -10.07 22.68 0.07
C ILE A 105 -10.13 24.21 0.13
N LYS A 106 -8.97 24.89 0.01
CA LYS A 106 -8.88 26.35 0.14
C LYS A 106 -9.27 27.13 -1.12
N ASN A 107 -9.45 26.46 -2.28
CA ASN A 107 -9.73 27.12 -3.55
C ASN A 107 -11.00 26.58 -4.26
N PRO A 108 -12.15 26.46 -3.56
CA PRO A 108 -13.37 25.88 -4.14
C PRO A 108 -13.96 26.72 -5.28
N SER A 109 -13.66 28.02 -5.33
CA SER A 109 -14.11 28.92 -6.40
C SER A 109 -13.28 28.82 -7.68
N ARG A 110 -12.09 28.19 -7.62
CA ARG A 110 -11.14 28.13 -8.73
C ARG A 110 -10.82 26.72 -9.20
N ILE A 111 -11.08 25.71 -8.38
CA ILE A 111 -10.74 24.32 -8.69
C ILE A 111 -11.98 23.47 -8.50
N ILE A 112 -12.33 22.71 -9.54
CA ILE A 112 -13.37 21.69 -9.46
C ILE A 112 -12.82 20.32 -9.83
N LEU A 113 -13.47 19.29 -9.29
CA LEU A 113 -13.22 17.91 -9.69
C LEU A 113 -14.37 17.45 -10.60
N CYS A 114 -14.07 17.13 -11.85
CA CYS A 114 -15.00 16.52 -12.78
C CYS A 114 -14.67 15.04 -12.94
N SER A 115 -15.50 14.14 -12.42
CA SER A 115 -15.19 12.70 -12.43
C SER A 115 -15.65 11.96 -13.69
N ASN A 116 -16.46 12.59 -14.55
CA ASN A 116 -16.96 11.97 -15.79
C ASN A 116 -16.61 12.88 -16.97
N SER A 117 -15.91 12.34 -17.96
CA SER A 117 -15.45 13.08 -19.14
C SER A 117 -16.61 13.69 -19.94
N ILE A 118 -17.79 13.03 -19.94
CA ILE A 118 -19.01 13.50 -20.60
C ILE A 118 -19.48 14.85 -20.07
N ASN A 119 -19.15 15.18 -18.82
CA ASN A 119 -19.55 16.45 -18.20
C ASN A 119 -18.53 17.58 -18.46
N LEU A 120 -17.38 17.29 -19.11
CA LEU A 120 -16.38 18.32 -19.42
C LEU A 120 -16.92 19.40 -20.36
N PRO A 121 -17.68 19.10 -21.43
CA PRO A 121 -18.23 20.11 -22.33
C PRO A 121 -19.28 21.03 -21.69
N SER A 122 -19.97 20.58 -20.63
CA SER A 122 -21.00 21.37 -19.95
C SER A 122 -20.44 22.34 -18.90
N LEU A 123 -19.11 22.38 -18.72
CA LEU A 123 -18.47 23.30 -17.79
C LEU A 123 -18.45 24.72 -18.34
N ASP A 124 -18.53 25.69 -17.44
CA ASP A 124 -18.51 27.11 -17.78
C ASP A 124 -17.21 27.50 -18.49
N SER A 125 -17.29 28.49 -19.37
CA SER A 125 -16.16 28.92 -20.19
C SER A 125 -14.96 29.49 -19.40
N GLU A 126 -15.13 29.79 -18.11
CA GLU A 126 -14.07 30.18 -17.16
C GLU A 126 -13.09 29.05 -16.83
N TYR A 127 -13.49 27.79 -17.05
CA TYR A 127 -12.65 26.61 -16.85
C TYR A 127 -11.70 26.41 -18.02
N LYS A 128 -10.61 27.16 -18.05
CA LYS A 128 -9.64 27.15 -19.16
C LYS A 128 -8.57 26.07 -19.06
N CYS A 129 -8.27 25.58 -17.85
CA CYS A 129 -7.22 24.60 -17.61
C CYS A 129 -7.78 23.22 -17.24
N LEU A 130 -7.47 22.21 -18.04
CA LEU A 130 -7.76 20.80 -17.76
C LEU A 130 -6.52 20.11 -17.17
N VAL A 131 -6.67 19.50 -16.00
CA VAL A 131 -5.63 18.70 -15.34
C VAL A 131 -6.08 17.24 -15.32
N LEU A 132 -5.37 16.37 -16.04
CA LEU A 132 -5.56 14.93 -15.93
C LEU A 132 -4.77 14.39 -14.74
N LEU A 133 -5.41 13.55 -13.93
CA LEU A 133 -4.87 13.05 -12.67
C LEU A 133 -4.73 11.52 -12.71
N ASP A 134 -3.54 11.00 -12.40
CA ASP A 134 -3.31 9.55 -12.30
C ASP A 134 -2.22 9.21 -11.27
N ASP A 135 -2.20 7.96 -10.79
CA ASP A 135 -1.19 7.53 -9.81
C ASP A 135 0.16 7.19 -10.45
N PHE A 136 0.14 6.45 -11.57
CA PHE A 136 1.36 5.88 -12.15
C PHE A 136 1.36 5.82 -13.66
N VAL A 137 2.31 6.51 -14.29
CA VAL A 137 2.55 6.39 -15.74
C VAL A 137 3.58 5.31 -16.00
N GLY A 138 3.12 4.09 -16.29
CA GLY A 138 3.99 2.97 -16.65
C GLY A 138 4.53 3.06 -18.08
N THR A 139 3.78 2.55 -19.05
CA THR A 139 4.17 2.63 -20.48
C THR A 139 3.59 3.85 -21.20
N GLY A 140 2.74 4.64 -20.54
CA GLY A 140 1.99 5.74 -21.13
C GLY A 140 0.78 5.32 -21.99
N GLY A 141 0.64 4.04 -22.34
CA GLY A 141 -0.41 3.58 -23.26
C GLY A 141 -1.84 3.79 -22.76
N SER A 142 -2.09 3.65 -21.46
CA SER A 142 -3.43 3.90 -20.88
C SER A 142 -3.80 5.37 -20.92
N VAL A 143 -2.85 6.27 -20.62
CA VAL A 143 -3.04 7.71 -20.71
C VAL A 143 -3.29 8.13 -22.15
N GLU A 144 -2.47 7.67 -23.09
CA GLU A 144 -2.64 7.93 -24.53
C GLU A 144 -4.02 7.47 -25.03
N THR A 145 -4.41 6.23 -24.70
CA THR A 145 -5.71 5.69 -25.13
C THR A 145 -6.84 6.57 -24.59
N TYR A 146 -6.84 6.82 -23.28
CA TYR A 146 -7.87 7.60 -22.60
C TYR A 146 -7.92 9.05 -23.10
N PHE A 147 -6.77 9.68 -23.30
CA PHE A 147 -6.69 11.04 -23.83
C PHE A 147 -7.35 11.11 -25.20
N ASN A 148 -6.99 10.20 -26.12
CA ASN A 148 -7.52 10.20 -27.47
C ASN A 148 -9.01 9.83 -27.54
N SER A 149 -9.49 8.88 -26.74
CA SER A 149 -10.88 8.44 -26.78
C SER A 149 -11.84 9.31 -25.97
N ASP A 150 -11.45 9.73 -24.77
CA ASP A 150 -12.36 10.32 -23.79
C ASP A 150 -12.14 11.82 -23.59
N ILE A 151 -10.96 12.36 -23.93
CA ILE A 151 -10.61 13.75 -23.65
C ILE A 151 -10.62 14.60 -24.90
N VAL A 152 -9.98 14.16 -25.99
CA VAL A 152 -9.92 14.89 -27.27
C VAL A 152 -11.30 15.36 -27.76
N PRO A 153 -12.38 14.56 -27.67
CA PRO A 153 -13.73 15.02 -28.07
C PRO A 153 -14.28 16.21 -27.26
N HIS A 154 -13.66 16.56 -26.14
CA HIS A 154 -14.19 17.51 -25.15
C HIS A 154 -13.22 18.68 -24.87
N LEU A 155 -12.17 18.86 -25.68
CA LEU A 155 -11.12 19.87 -25.44
C LEU A 155 -11.52 21.32 -25.76
N GLY A 156 -12.68 21.56 -26.37
CA GLY A 156 -12.97 22.78 -27.13
C GLY A 156 -12.65 24.13 -26.44
N HIS A 157 -12.97 24.29 -25.15
CA HIS A 157 -12.74 25.56 -24.44
C HIS A 157 -11.50 25.56 -23.54
N PHE A 158 -10.79 24.43 -23.44
CA PHE A 158 -9.56 24.31 -22.65
C PHE A 158 -8.36 24.79 -23.48
N ASN A 159 -7.70 25.86 -23.02
CA ASN A 159 -6.50 26.40 -23.66
C ASN A 159 -5.21 25.79 -23.09
N LYS A 160 -5.29 25.10 -21.94
CA LYS A 160 -4.14 24.51 -21.24
C LYS A 160 -4.47 23.13 -20.71
N ARG A 161 -3.63 22.16 -21.06
CA ARG A 161 -3.73 20.76 -20.67
C ARG A 161 -2.54 20.40 -19.82
N CYS A 162 -2.80 19.99 -18.59
CA CYS A 162 -1.79 19.56 -17.66
C CYS A 162 -1.99 18.09 -17.30
N PHE A 163 -0.90 17.42 -16.95
CA PHE A 163 -0.94 16.12 -16.29
C PHE A 163 -0.37 16.27 -14.88
N LEU A 164 -1.05 15.70 -13.88
CA LEU A 164 -0.59 15.63 -12.50
C LEU A 164 -0.52 14.15 -12.10
N GLY A 165 0.67 13.69 -11.73
CA GLY A 165 0.87 12.31 -11.33
C GLY A 165 1.84 12.12 -10.16
N VAL A 166 1.75 10.97 -9.51
CA VAL A 166 2.59 10.64 -8.35
C VAL A 166 3.97 10.14 -8.79
N ALA A 167 3.99 9.22 -9.75
CA ALA A 167 5.20 8.58 -10.24
C ALA A 167 5.07 8.17 -11.72
N ALA A 168 6.20 8.00 -12.38
CA ALA A 168 6.24 7.58 -13.78
C ALA A 168 7.49 6.77 -14.10
N MET A 169 7.44 5.97 -15.16
CA MET A 169 8.64 5.50 -15.85
C MET A 169 9.05 6.54 -16.90
N GLU A 170 10.36 6.74 -17.08
CA GLU A 170 10.93 7.70 -18.04
C GLU A 170 10.37 7.51 -19.46
N ASN A 171 10.30 6.26 -19.94
CA ASN A 171 9.75 5.95 -21.26
C ASN A 171 8.24 6.19 -21.37
N GLY A 172 7.49 6.01 -20.27
CA GLY A 172 6.07 6.32 -20.22
C GLY A 172 5.81 7.82 -20.27
N LEU A 173 6.66 8.59 -19.60
CA LEU A 173 6.59 10.05 -19.58
C LEU A 173 6.87 10.65 -20.97
N GLU A 174 7.93 10.22 -21.64
CA GLU A 174 8.24 10.68 -23.01
C GLU A 174 7.12 10.38 -23.98
N LYS A 175 6.40 9.26 -23.79
CA LYS A 175 5.26 8.90 -24.62
C LYS A 175 4.07 9.84 -24.45
N ILE A 176 3.79 10.32 -23.23
CA ILE A 176 2.62 11.16 -22.96
C ILE A 176 2.88 12.65 -23.12
N LYS A 177 4.16 13.06 -23.14
CA LYS A 177 4.62 14.44 -23.30
C LYS A 177 3.94 15.21 -24.45
N PRO A 178 3.67 14.62 -25.62
CA PRO A 178 3.00 15.35 -26.72
C PRO A 178 1.55 15.75 -26.43
N PHE A 179 0.89 15.15 -25.44
CA PHE A 179 -0.54 15.40 -25.15
C PHE A 179 -0.78 16.56 -24.18
N PHE A 180 0.26 17.00 -23.46
CA PHE A 180 0.13 17.95 -22.36
C PHE A 180 1.09 19.12 -22.53
N ASP A 181 0.60 20.31 -22.22
CA ASP A 181 1.38 21.54 -22.23
C ASP A 181 2.30 21.61 -20.98
N HIS A 182 1.88 20.97 -19.89
CA HIS A 182 2.66 20.84 -18.66
C HIS A 182 2.47 19.46 -18.02
N ILE A 183 3.55 18.85 -17.54
CA ILE A 183 3.49 17.60 -16.76
C ILE A 183 4.14 17.82 -15.40
N GLU A 184 3.36 17.60 -14.35
CA GLU A 184 3.78 17.74 -12.97
C GLU A 184 3.87 16.36 -12.31
N ILE A 185 5.11 15.85 -12.24
CA ILE A 185 5.50 14.67 -11.48
C ILE A 185 6.82 15.01 -10.78
N PRO A 186 7.00 14.70 -9.48
CA PRO A 186 8.26 14.94 -8.80
C PRO A 186 9.41 14.24 -9.54
N LYS A 187 10.50 14.97 -9.82
CA LYS A 187 11.65 14.41 -10.57
C LYS A 187 12.25 13.16 -9.90
N SER A 188 12.24 13.10 -8.57
CA SER A 188 12.66 11.94 -7.79
C SER A 188 11.77 10.71 -7.98
N ASN A 189 10.57 10.88 -8.53
CA ASN A 189 9.58 9.82 -8.75
C ASN A 189 9.47 9.44 -10.23
N ILE A 190 10.46 9.83 -11.04
CA ILE A 190 10.62 9.39 -12.42
C ILE A 190 11.67 8.28 -12.44
N TYR A 191 11.23 7.07 -12.76
CA TYR A 191 12.01 5.86 -12.61
C TYR A 191 12.49 5.31 -13.95
N ARG A 192 13.66 4.67 -13.92
CA ARG A 192 14.16 3.82 -15.00
C ARG A 192 13.85 2.35 -14.73
N LYS A 193 14.00 1.52 -15.75
CA LYS A 193 13.83 0.06 -15.65
C LYS A 193 14.77 -0.53 -14.60
N ALA A 194 14.25 -1.39 -13.72
CA ALA A 194 15.00 -2.00 -12.63
C ALA A 194 16.31 -2.68 -13.07
N PHE A 195 16.27 -3.34 -14.23
CA PHE A 195 17.35 -4.15 -14.77
C PHE A 195 18.01 -3.52 -16.00
N SER A 196 17.97 -2.18 -16.12
CA SER A 196 18.65 -1.49 -17.21
C SER A 196 20.17 -1.54 -17.04
N ASN A 197 20.92 -1.75 -18.12
CA ASN A 197 22.38 -1.87 -18.07
C ASN A 197 23.09 -0.57 -17.60
N ASP A 198 22.45 0.57 -17.84
CA ASP A 198 22.95 1.94 -17.60
C ASP A 198 22.45 2.55 -16.29
N ALA A 199 21.44 1.95 -15.65
CA ALA A 199 20.75 2.52 -14.50
C ALA A 199 20.15 1.46 -13.56
N SER A 200 20.77 0.28 -13.44
CA SER A 200 20.23 -0.76 -12.58
C SER A 200 20.33 -0.40 -11.10
N TYR A 201 19.23 -0.65 -10.40
CA TYR A 201 19.09 -0.50 -8.95
C TYR A 201 19.92 -1.53 -8.16
N PHE A 202 20.44 -2.55 -8.84
CA PHE A 202 21.21 -3.64 -8.23
C PHE A 202 22.72 -3.52 -8.49
N GLY A 203 23.14 -2.51 -9.24
CA GLY A 203 24.54 -2.25 -9.59
C GLY A 203 25.00 -2.88 -10.92
N TYR A 204 26.08 -2.31 -11.46
CA TYR A 204 26.72 -2.74 -12.70
C TYR A 204 27.24 -4.18 -12.53
N ARG A 205 26.77 -5.13 -13.34
CA ARG A 205 27.02 -6.60 -13.32
C ARG A 205 26.07 -7.47 -12.48
N LYS A 206 25.53 -7.00 -11.36
CA LYS A 206 24.63 -7.82 -10.50
C LYS A 206 23.21 -7.92 -11.04
N TYR A 207 22.78 -7.00 -11.89
CA TYR A 207 21.40 -6.94 -12.37
C TYR A 207 20.94 -8.16 -13.19
N LYS A 208 21.86 -8.92 -13.80
CA LYS A 208 21.51 -10.08 -14.64
C LYS A 208 20.85 -11.20 -13.83
N THR A 209 21.48 -11.60 -12.73
CA THR A 209 20.94 -12.65 -11.85
C THR A 209 19.62 -12.20 -11.22
N HIS A 210 19.55 -10.97 -10.73
CA HIS A 210 18.30 -10.40 -10.22
C HIS A 210 17.18 -10.42 -11.27
N ARG A 211 17.50 -10.03 -12.51
CA ARG A 211 16.53 -10.06 -13.61
C ARG A 211 16.06 -11.49 -13.90
N GLU A 212 16.98 -12.45 -13.95
CA GLU A 212 16.69 -13.86 -14.20
C GLU A 212 15.80 -14.44 -13.10
N THR A 213 16.16 -14.24 -11.82
CA THR A 213 15.33 -14.64 -10.67
C THR A 213 13.94 -14.03 -10.75
N ALA A 214 13.83 -12.70 -10.96
CA ALA A 214 12.53 -12.03 -11.08
C ALA A 214 11.72 -12.55 -12.27
N TYR A 215 12.38 -12.87 -13.40
CA TYR A 215 11.74 -13.38 -14.60
C TYR A 215 11.22 -14.81 -14.41
N GLU A 216 11.99 -15.69 -13.78
CA GLU A 216 11.60 -17.09 -13.57
C GLU A 216 10.38 -17.21 -12.64
N TYR A 217 10.33 -16.45 -11.55
CA TYR A 217 9.12 -16.36 -10.73
C TYR A 217 8.00 -15.60 -11.44
N GLY A 218 8.32 -14.53 -12.17
CA GLY A 218 7.35 -13.76 -12.94
C GLY A 218 6.62 -14.58 -14.01
N LYS A 219 7.32 -15.50 -14.69
CA LYS A 219 6.73 -16.43 -15.68
C LYS A 219 5.68 -17.34 -15.06
N GLN A 220 5.97 -17.83 -13.85
CA GLN A 220 5.07 -18.69 -13.10
C GLN A 220 3.80 -17.95 -12.66
N LEU A 221 3.95 -16.66 -12.34
CA LEU A 221 2.87 -15.81 -11.87
C LEU A 221 2.03 -15.17 -12.98
N THR A 222 2.55 -15.09 -14.21
CA THR A 222 1.88 -14.40 -15.32
C THR A 222 1.47 -15.34 -16.44
N LYS A 223 0.42 -14.96 -17.18
CA LYS A 223 -0.04 -15.76 -18.31
C LYS A 223 0.90 -15.57 -19.51
N PRO A 224 1.25 -16.65 -20.24
CA PRO A 224 1.97 -16.52 -21.50
C PRO A 224 1.07 -15.91 -22.58
N GLU A 225 1.70 -15.20 -23.50
CA GLU A 225 1.13 -14.83 -24.79
C GLU A 225 1.72 -15.77 -25.85
N PHE A 226 0.87 -16.38 -26.67
CA PHE A 226 1.33 -17.29 -27.73
C PHE A 226 1.54 -16.51 -29.03
N LEU A 227 2.74 -16.62 -29.61
CA LEU A 227 3.02 -16.09 -30.93
C LEU A 227 2.26 -16.92 -31.99
N LYS A 228 2.12 -16.37 -33.21
CA LYS A 228 1.56 -17.12 -34.35
C LYS A 228 2.29 -18.44 -34.62
N SER A 229 3.55 -18.54 -34.23
CA SER A 229 4.37 -19.77 -34.30
C SER A 229 4.09 -20.80 -33.21
N GLY A 230 3.16 -20.54 -32.28
CA GLY A 230 2.88 -21.39 -31.11
C GLY A 230 3.86 -21.24 -29.95
N ILE A 231 4.90 -20.42 -30.09
CA ILE A 231 5.90 -20.20 -29.04
C ILE A 231 5.31 -19.28 -27.95
N ALA A 232 5.40 -19.74 -26.69
CA ALA A 232 4.97 -18.97 -25.52
C ALA A 232 5.96 -17.84 -25.20
N LYS A 233 5.44 -16.62 -25.03
CA LYS A 233 6.20 -15.43 -24.66
C LYS A 233 5.63 -14.80 -23.39
N TYR A 234 6.48 -14.56 -22.41
CA TYR A 234 6.08 -14.02 -21.11
C TYR A 234 6.39 -12.52 -21.02
N ASN A 235 5.67 -11.72 -21.81
CA ASN A 235 5.85 -10.26 -21.91
C ASN A 235 5.58 -9.51 -20.60
N HIS A 236 4.97 -10.18 -19.61
CA HIS A 236 4.55 -9.58 -18.34
C HIS A 236 5.31 -10.11 -17.14
N ALA A 237 6.25 -11.04 -17.33
CA ALA A 237 7.02 -11.63 -16.24
C ALA A 237 7.84 -10.60 -15.45
N LEU A 238 8.20 -9.47 -16.07
CA LEU A 238 8.88 -8.35 -15.39
C LEU A 238 7.99 -7.09 -15.33
N GLY A 239 6.68 -7.28 -15.23
CA GLY A 239 5.68 -6.23 -15.23
C GLY A 239 5.12 -5.96 -16.62
N TYR A 240 4.00 -5.24 -16.69
CA TYR A 240 3.25 -4.97 -17.91
C TYR A 240 4.17 -4.43 -19.01
N LYS A 241 4.15 -5.12 -20.17
CA LYS A 241 5.05 -4.87 -21.31
C LYS A 241 6.52 -4.68 -20.91
N ASN A 242 7.01 -5.46 -19.96
CA ASN A 242 8.40 -5.42 -19.47
C ASN A 242 8.82 -4.02 -18.96
N SER A 243 7.95 -3.40 -18.16
CA SER A 243 8.20 -2.08 -17.56
C SER A 243 9.24 -2.12 -16.44
N GLN A 244 9.36 -3.24 -15.71
CA GLN A 244 10.36 -3.44 -14.66
C GLN A 244 10.30 -2.36 -13.57
N ALA A 245 9.11 -1.92 -13.18
CA ALA A 245 8.98 -0.93 -12.12
C ALA A 245 9.22 -1.56 -10.73
N LEU A 246 9.80 -0.78 -9.83
CA LEU A 246 9.94 -1.10 -8.41
C LEU A 246 9.16 -0.08 -7.58
N VAL A 247 7.89 0.10 -7.93
CA VAL A 247 6.98 1.07 -7.29
C VAL A 247 5.73 0.36 -6.79
N ALA A 248 5.23 0.73 -5.63
CA ALA A 248 3.94 0.30 -5.13
C ALA A 248 3.24 1.44 -4.39
N PHE A 249 1.93 1.28 -4.18
CA PHE A 249 1.12 2.22 -3.42
C PHE A 249 0.46 1.51 -2.25
N PHE A 250 0.09 2.26 -1.21
CA PHE A 250 -0.56 1.70 -0.03
C PHE A 250 -1.86 0.94 -0.33
N TYR A 251 -2.52 1.25 -1.46
CA TYR A 251 -3.73 0.57 -1.92
C TYR A 251 -3.45 -0.53 -2.97
N GLY A 252 -2.21 -0.80 -3.35
CA GLY A 252 -1.86 -1.85 -4.30
C GLY A 252 -0.71 -1.49 -5.24
N SER A 253 -0.13 -2.49 -5.88
CA SER A 253 0.94 -2.26 -6.86
C SER A 253 0.39 -2.04 -8.28
N PRO A 254 1.02 -1.16 -9.08
CA PRO A 254 0.75 -1.07 -10.52
C PRO A 254 1.16 -2.38 -11.19
N ASN A 255 0.48 -2.77 -12.28
CA ASN A 255 0.83 -3.98 -13.03
C ASN A 255 2.17 -3.84 -13.78
N ASN A 256 2.70 -2.62 -13.90
CA ASN A 256 4.05 -2.33 -14.40
C ASN A 256 5.16 -2.79 -13.45
N SER A 257 4.86 -2.95 -12.16
CA SER A 257 5.82 -3.45 -11.19
C SER A 257 6.01 -4.95 -11.32
N LEU A 258 7.12 -5.47 -10.78
CA LEU A 258 7.43 -6.88 -10.87
C LEU A 258 6.28 -7.73 -10.26
N PRO A 259 5.76 -8.75 -10.98
CA PRO A 259 4.64 -9.59 -10.52
C PRO A 259 4.90 -10.26 -9.17
N ILE A 260 6.17 -10.56 -8.86
CA ILE A 260 6.59 -11.13 -7.58
C ILE A 260 6.05 -10.35 -6.38
N PHE A 261 5.85 -9.03 -6.49
CA PHE A 261 5.32 -8.22 -5.38
C PHE A 261 3.81 -8.28 -5.20
N TRP A 262 3.02 -8.51 -6.26
CA TRP A 262 1.59 -8.19 -6.24
C TRP A 262 0.66 -9.25 -6.81
N GLN A 263 1.19 -10.17 -7.61
CA GLN A 263 0.45 -11.28 -8.16
C GLN A 263 0.47 -12.40 -7.12
N GLY A 264 -0.70 -12.77 -6.61
CA GLY A 264 -0.77 -13.93 -5.74
C GLY A 264 -0.74 -15.23 -6.54
N GLY A 265 -0.49 -16.30 -5.80
CA GLY A 265 -0.49 -17.67 -6.31
C GLY A 265 -1.80 -18.07 -6.97
N ASN A 266 -1.73 -19.17 -7.70
CA ASN A 266 -2.87 -19.87 -8.29
C ASN A 266 -2.85 -21.33 -7.84
N ASP A 267 -3.76 -22.16 -8.35
CA ASP A 267 -3.85 -23.58 -7.97
C ASP A 267 -2.54 -24.37 -8.19
N LYS A 268 -1.63 -23.86 -9.02
CA LYS A 268 -0.34 -24.51 -9.33
C LYS A 268 0.82 -24.00 -8.48
N ILE A 269 0.75 -22.76 -8.00
CA ILE A 269 1.85 -22.10 -7.30
C ILE A 269 1.29 -21.41 -6.07
N ASN A 270 1.75 -21.84 -4.90
CA ASN A 270 1.47 -21.15 -3.65
C ASN A 270 2.42 -19.95 -3.51
N TRP A 271 1.99 -18.77 -3.94
CA TRP A 271 2.75 -17.53 -3.85
C TRP A 271 2.04 -16.50 -2.98
N PHE A 272 2.72 -16.00 -1.96
CA PHE A 272 2.22 -14.94 -1.08
C PHE A 272 2.66 -13.57 -1.60
N PRO A 273 1.76 -12.73 -2.16
CA PRO A 273 2.13 -11.41 -2.64
C PRO A 273 2.37 -10.45 -1.47
N LEU A 274 3.35 -9.57 -1.62
CA LEU A 274 3.70 -8.54 -0.63
C LEU A 274 2.64 -7.43 -0.57
N ILE A 275 2.35 -6.80 -1.72
CA ILE A 275 1.38 -5.72 -1.87
C ILE A 275 0.41 -6.10 -3.00
N PRO A 276 -0.65 -6.88 -2.70
CA PRO A 276 -1.53 -7.45 -3.70
C PRO A 276 -2.24 -6.38 -4.52
N ARG A 277 -2.35 -6.62 -5.84
CA ARG A 277 -3.13 -5.73 -6.73
C ARG A 277 -4.63 -6.02 -6.67
N PHE A 278 -5.00 -7.30 -6.71
CA PHE A 278 -6.39 -7.73 -6.87
C PHE A 278 -7.16 -7.85 -5.55
N ASN A 279 -8.45 -7.53 -5.61
CA ASN A 279 -9.34 -7.50 -4.44
C ASN A 279 -9.49 -8.87 -3.79
N HIS A 280 -9.52 -9.98 -4.53
CA HIS A 280 -9.68 -11.31 -3.92
C HIS A 280 -8.52 -11.67 -2.98
N HIS A 281 -7.27 -11.35 -3.35
CA HIS A 281 -6.12 -11.53 -2.46
C HIS A 281 -6.19 -10.59 -1.23
N LYS A 282 -6.60 -9.33 -1.42
CA LYS A 282 -6.82 -8.39 -0.32
C LYS A 282 -7.91 -8.88 0.65
N ILE A 283 -9.01 -9.40 0.12
CA ILE A 283 -10.11 -9.98 0.89
C ILE A 283 -9.64 -11.20 1.67
N GLN A 284 -8.83 -12.07 1.06
CA GLN A 284 -8.25 -13.22 1.73
C GLN A 284 -7.34 -12.80 2.88
N GLN A 285 -6.41 -11.85 2.66
CA GLN A 285 -5.56 -11.31 3.72
C GLN A 285 -6.37 -10.66 4.84
N ALA A 286 -7.40 -9.87 4.51
CA ALA A 286 -8.30 -9.28 5.49
C ALA A 286 -9.06 -10.36 6.28
N LYS A 287 -9.52 -11.43 5.64
CA LYS A 287 -10.20 -12.55 6.30
C LYS A 287 -9.25 -13.30 7.25
N GLU A 288 -8.02 -13.57 6.85
CA GLU A 288 -6.99 -14.17 7.72
C GLU A 288 -6.68 -13.27 8.92
N PHE A 289 -6.50 -11.97 8.68
CA PHE A 289 -6.26 -11.00 9.74
C PHE A 289 -7.41 -10.97 10.74
N ARG A 290 -8.65 -10.87 10.27
CA ARG A 290 -9.84 -10.86 11.15
C ARG A 290 -9.97 -12.14 11.96
N LYS A 291 -9.70 -13.32 11.37
CA LYS A 291 -9.66 -14.60 12.10
C LYS A 291 -8.62 -14.58 13.22
N LYS A 292 -7.40 -14.09 12.92
CA LYS A 292 -6.33 -13.94 13.91
C LYS A 292 -6.75 -12.99 15.04
N LEU A 293 -7.35 -11.86 14.69
CA LEU A 293 -7.82 -10.87 15.67
C LEU A 293 -8.91 -11.44 16.59
N SER A 294 -9.87 -12.19 16.05
CA SER A 294 -10.91 -12.88 16.84
C SER A 294 -10.30 -13.90 17.81
N PHE A 295 -9.29 -14.66 17.36
CA PHE A 295 -8.58 -15.61 18.21
C PHE A 295 -7.83 -14.89 19.35
N GLU A 296 -7.09 -13.83 19.05
CA GLU A 296 -6.39 -13.01 20.05
C GLU A 296 -7.35 -12.43 21.10
N LEU A 297 -8.51 -11.92 20.67
CA LEU A 297 -9.53 -11.40 21.59
C LEU A 297 -10.12 -12.49 22.49
N SER A 298 -10.22 -13.72 21.99
CA SER A 298 -10.62 -14.87 22.80
C SER A 298 -9.56 -15.21 23.85
N LEU A 299 -8.27 -15.08 23.52
CA LEU A 299 -7.20 -15.19 24.52
C LEU A 299 -7.28 -14.10 25.58
N PHE A 300 -7.62 -12.85 25.21
CA PHE A 300 -7.76 -11.77 26.19
C PHE A 300 -8.92 -12.00 27.15
N LYS A 301 -10.02 -12.55 26.64
CA LYS A 301 -11.16 -12.92 27.46
C LYS A 301 -10.79 -13.97 28.52
N GLU A 302 -10.09 -15.02 28.11
CA GLU A 302 -9.81 -16.18 28.99
C GLU A 302 -8.58 -15.95 29.88
N PHE A 303 -7.55 -15.26 29.37
CA PHE A 303 -6.22 -15.17 30.01
C PHE A 303 -5.67 -13.74 30.13
N GLY A 304 -6.38 -12.73 29.63
CA GLY A 304 -5.95 -11.34 29.68
C GLY A 304 -5.96 -10.78 31.10
N SER A 305 -5.23 -9.69 31.34
CA SER A 305 -5.31 -8.96 32.59
C SER A 305 -6.71 -8.35 32.81
N ALA A 306 -6.97 -7.87 34.03
CA ALA A 306 -8.18 -7.09 34.32
C ALA A 306 -8.36 -5.90 33.38
N GLY A 307 -7.26 -5.24 32.96
CA GLY A 307 -7.29 -4.13 32.01
C GLY A 307 -7.73 -4.55 30.61
N LEU A 308 -7.21 -5.67 30.10
CA LEU A 308 -7.60 -6.22 28.80
C LEU A 308 -9.05 -6.69 28.79
N GLN A 309 -9.47 -7.44 29.81
CA GLN A 309 -10.83 -7.95 29.93
C GLN A 309 -11.85 -6.80 30.03
N ALA A 310 -11.59 -5.81 30.90
CA ALA A 310 -12.46 -4.65 31.06
C ALA A 310 -12.55 -3.80 29.79
N THR A 311 -11.52 -3.80 28.95
CA THR A 311 -11.49 -2.96 27.74
C THR A 311 -12.05 -3.66 26.50
N PHE A 312 -11.77 -4.96 26.33
CA PHE A 312 -12.04 -5.71 25.10
C PHE A 312 -12.97 -6.94 25.26
N SER A 313 -13.53 -7.15 26.45
CA SER A 313 -14.56 -8.19 26.69
C SER A 313 -15.79 -7.57 27.36
N THR A 314 -16.33 -6.52 26.73
CA THR A 314 -17.32 -5.64 27.36
C THR A 314 -18.77 -6.13 27.25
N LEU A 315 -19.05 -7.13 26.41
CA LEU A 315 -20.41 -7.64 26.25
C LEU A 315 -20.75 -8.61 27.38
N SER A 316 -21.70 -8.26 28.25
CA SER A 316 -22.24 -9.20 29.25
C SER A 316 -23.43 -9.98 28.69
N ILE A 317 -23.27 -11.28 28.45
CA ILE A 317 -24.33 -12.21 28.06
C ILE A 317 -24.85 -12.93 29.31
N ARG A 318 -26.18 -12.93 29.50
CA ARG A 318 -26.84 -13.66 30.60
C ARG A 318 -27.41 -14.98 30.05
N LYS A 319 -26.98 -16.12 30.60
CA LYS A 319 -27.54 -17.45 30.28
C LYS A 319 -27.98 -18.11 31.59
N GLY A 320 -29.27 -18.03 31.90
CA GLY A 320 -29.82 -18.43 33.20
C GLY A 320 -29.35 -17.49 34.32
N SER A 321 -28.86 -18.06 35.44
CA SER A 321 -28.32 -17.29 36.58
C SER A 321 -26.88 -16.81 36.41
N LYS A 322 -26.16 -17.28 35.38
CA LYS A 322 -24.74 -16.94 35.14
C LYS A 322 -24.61 -15.78 34.14
N ARG A 323 -23.69 -14.85 34.42
CA ARG A 323 -23.25 -13.77 33.53
C ARG A 323 -21.90 -14.14 32.92
N PHE A 324 -21.74 -13.92 31.62
CA PHE A 324 -20.50 -14.18 30.88
C PHE A 324 -20.09 -12.92 30.14
N SER A 325 -18.81 -12.57 30.15
CA SER A 325 -18.25 -11.57 29.26
C SER A 325 -17.99 -12.17 27.86
N ALA A 326 -18.15 -11.35 26.83
CA ALA A 326 -17.95 -11.69 25.43
C ALA A 326 -17.36 -10.50 24.68
N VAL A 327 -16.76 -10.78 23.53
CA VAL A 327 -16.16 -9.79 22.64
C VAL A 327 -17.24 -9.30 21.67
N ASN A 328 -17.58 -8.02 21.70
CA ASN A 328 -18.49 -7.43 20.70
C ASN A 328 -17.73 -6.87 19.49
N HIS A 329 -18.49 -6.41 18.48
CA HIS A 329 -17.93 -5.81 17.27
C HIS A 329 -17.11 -4.53 17.53
N ILE A 330 -17.45 -3.77 18.57
CA ILE A 330 -16.73 -2.56 18.96
C ILE A 330 -15.37 -2.94 19.54
N ASP A 331 -15.31 -3.91 20.45
CA ASP A 331 -14.08 -4.44 21.04
C ASP A 331 -13.15 -5.00 19.96
N PHE A 332 -13.71 -5.73 19.01
CA PHE A 332 -13.01 -6.21 17.83
C PHE A 332 -12.39 -5.07 17.02
N SER A 333 -13.19 -4.07 16.68
CA SER A 333 -12.75 -2.96 15.85
C SER A 333 -11.72 -2.08 16.57
N LEU A 334 -11.92 -1.81 17.86
CA LEU A 334 -11.00 -1.02 18.68
C LEU A 334 -9.64 -1.68 18.81
N TYR A 335 -9.60 -2.98 19.15
CA TYR A 335 -8.32 -3.69 19.24
C TYR A 335 -7.65 -3.77 17.86
N GLY A 336 -8.42 -4.01 16.80
CA GLY A 336 -7.92 -4.00 15.43
C GLY A 336 -7.30 -2.68 15.02
N ILE A 337 -7.97 -1.55 15.30
CA ILE A 337 -7.47 -0.20 15.04
C ILE A 337 -6.22 0.06 15.88
N LEU A 338 -6.24 -0.22 17.18
CA LEU A 338 -5.08 -0.04 18.07
C LEU A 338 -3.86 -0.80 17.53
N LYS A 339 -4.03 -2.09 17.21
CA LYS A 339 -2.98 -2.96 16.70
C LYS A 339 -2.41 -2.45 15.38
N LEU A 340 -3.26 -2.20 14.39
CA LEU A 340 -2.81 -1.77 13.07
C LEU A 340 -2.18 -0.36 13.11
N THR A 341 -2.68 0.53 13.97
CA THR A 341 -2.07 1.85 14.18
C THR A 341 -0.67 1.71 14.80
N ARG A 342 -0.47 0.78 15.75
CA ARG A 342 0.86 0.48 16.31
C ARG A 342 1.81 -0.14 15.29
N GLU A 343 1.28 -0.91 14.35
CA GLU A 343 2.04 -1.48 13.23
C GLU A 343 2.31 -0.46 12.10
N GLY A 344 1.84 0.79 12.23
CA GLY A 344 2.14 1.88 11.29
C GLY A 344 1.22 1.94 10.07
N PHE A 345 0.09 1.23 10.07
CA PHE A 345 -0.86 1.28 8.96
C PHE A 345 -1.60 2.62 8.89
N SER A 346 -1.87 3.08 7.65
CA SER A 346 -2.73 4.25 7.41
C SER A 346 -4.19 3.95 7.73
N GLU A 347 -4.97 5.00 8.01
CA GLU A 347 -6.41 4.91 8.29
C GLU A 347 -7.18 4.14 7.21
N PHE A 348 -6.83 4.35 5.95
CA PHE A 348 -7.43 3.64 4.83
C PHE A 348 -7.10 2.15 4.82
N SER A 349 -5.82 1.80 5.02
CA SER A 349 -5.39 0.40 5.09
C SER A 349 -6.03 -0.31 6.28
N ILE A 350 -6.24 0.41 7.39
CA ILE A 350 -6.99 -0.08 8.55
C ILE A 350 -8.44 -0.38 8.16
N CYS A 351 -9.13 0.57 7.52
CA CYS A 351 -10.51 0.39 7.06
C CYS A 351 -10.66 -0.84 6.15
N GLN A 352 -9.74 -1.02 5.19
CA GLN A 352 -9.76 -2.18 4.28
C GLN A 352 -9.53 -3.51 5.00
N ARG A 353 -8.54 -3.58 5.91
CA ARG A 353 -8.22 -4.81 6.65
C ARG A 353 -9.35 -5.21 7.60
N LEU A 354 -10.01 -4.22 8.22
CA LEU A 354 -11.15 -4.47 9.10
C LEU A 354 -12.45 -4.67 8.33
N GLY A 355 -12.55 -4.18 7.09
CA GLY A 355 -13.77 -4.24 6.29
C GLY A 355 -14.85 -3.26 6.78
N ILE A 356 -14.43 -2.08 7.22
CA ILE A 356 -15.29 -1.03 7.79
C ILE A 356 -15.22 0.23 6.93
N THR A 357 -16.23 1.09 7.02
CA THR A 357 -16.20 2.39 6.35
C THR A 357 -15.34 3.39 7.12
N PHE A 358 -14.94 4.50 6.48
CA PHE A 358 -14.25 5.59 7.20
C PHE A 358 -15.14 6.24 8.27
N GLY A 359 -16.46 6.29 8.06
CA GLY A 359 -17.41 6.76 9.08
C GLY A 359 -17.42 5.86 10.30
N ASP A 360 -17.46 4.53 10.10
CA ASP A 360 -17.36 3.55 11.19
C ASP A 360 -16.03 3.67 11.93
N TYR A 361 -14.92 3.84 11.20
CA TYR A 361 -13.59 4.06 11.76
C TYR A 361 -13.57 5.24 12.74
N LEU A 362 -14.12 6.40 12.32
CA LEU A 362 -14.22 7.57 13.19
C LEU A 362 -15.11 7.34 14.41
N ASN A 363 -16.20 6.58 14.25
CA ASN A 363 -17.07 6.22 15.37
C ASN A 363 -16.34 5.32 16.39
N TYR A 364 -15.60 4.32 15.93
CA TYR A 364 -14.78 3.50 16.82
C TYR A 364 -13.68 4.30 17.49
N LEU A 365 -13.04 5.27 16.82
CA LEU A 365 -12.07 6.15 17.49
C LEU A 365 -12.72 6.96 18.63
N LYS A 366 -13.96 7.41 18.48
CA LYS A 366 -14.72 8.06 19.57
C LYS A 366 -15.01 7.11 20.72
N ASP A 367 -15.42 5.87 20.43
CA ASP A 367 -15.61 4.84 21.47
C ASP A 367 -14.31 4.54 22.21
N GLY A 368 -13.19 4.46 21.48
CA GLY A 368 -11.86 4.23 22.04
C GLY A 368 -11.37 5.40 22.88
N LYS A 369 -11.73 6.64 22.52
CA LYS A 369 -11.51 7.83 23.35
C LYS A 369 -12.27 7.73 24.67
N ALA A 370 -13.53 7.32 24.65
CA ALA A 370 -14.32 7.10 25.88
C ALA A 370 -13.70 6.01 26.78
N LYS A 371 -13.07 5.00 26.18
CA LYS A 371 -12.30 3.96 26.90
C LYS A 371 -10.89 4.40 27.31
N GLY A 372 -10.45 5.60 26.93
CA GLY A 372 -9.12 6.15 27.22
C GLY A 372 -7.99 5.53 26.39
N ILE A 373 -8.29 4.81 25.31
CA ILE A 373 -7.31 4.23 24.37
C ILE A 373 -6.71 5.32 23.47
N PHE A 374 -7.55 6.28 23.06
CA PHE A 374 -7.15 7.40 22.21
C PHE A 374 -7.39 8.75 22.90
N ASP A 375 -6.59 9.76 22.56
CA ASP A 375 -6.72 11.12 23.07
C ASP A 375 -7.76 11.96 22.29
N SER A 376 -7.86 13.25 22.59
CA SER A 376 -8.77 14.17 21.89
C SER A 376 -8.44 14.37 20.40
N LYS A 377 -7.21 14.06 19.99
CA LYS A 377 -6.70 14.11 18.61
C LYS A 377 -6.65 12.72 17.97
N PHE A 378 -7.29 11.72 18.59
CA PHE A 378 -7.30 10.32 18.19
C PHE A 378 -5.91 9.64 18.12
N LYS A 379 -4.93 10.17 18.85
CA LYS A 379 -3.62 9.50 19.02
C LYS A 379 -3.67 8.51 20.18
N ILE A 380 -2.86 7.46 20.11
CA ILE A 380 -2.79 6.43 21.16
C ILE A 380 -2.28 7.06 22.46
N THR A 381 -2.99 6.84 23.56
CA THR A 381 -2.59 7.30 24.90
C THR A 381 -1.58 6.35 25.55
N LEU A 382 -1.00 6.74 26.69
CA LEU A 382 -0.19 5.84 27.51
C LEU A 382 -0.97 4.56 27.90
N LYS A 383 -2.23 4.71 28.32
CA LYS A 383 -3.13 3.58 28.61
C LYS A 383 -3.31 2.67 27.38
N GLY A 384 -3.49 3.25 26.19
CA GLY A 384 -3.59 2.49 24.95
C GLY A 384 -2.31 1.70 24.63
N LEU A 385 -1.14 2.30 24.90
CA LEU A 385 0.16 1.63 24.76
C LEU A 385 0.34 0.48 25.76
N GLU A 386 -0.02 0.70 27.02
CA GLU A 386 0.02 -0.33 28.07
C GLU A 386 -0.88 -1.52 27.72
N LEU A 387 -2.11 -1.25 27.27
CA LEU A 387 -3.04 -2.28 26.79
C LEU A 387 -2.47 -3.07 25.62
N TYR A 388 -1.78 -2.41 24.68
CA TYR A 388 -1.15 -3.09 23.55
C TYR A 388 0.03 -3.97 23.97
N GLU A 389 0.88 -3.52 24.88
CA GLU A 389 1.99 -4.33 25.40
C GLU A 389 1.50 -5.49 26.26
N ASP A 390 0.44 -5.29 27.04
CA ASP A 390 -0.21 -6.35 27.80
C ASP A 390 -0.85 -7.39 26.86
N ALA A 391 -1.53 -6.95 25.79
CA ALA A 391 -2.05 -7.83 24.75
C ALA A 391 -0.93 -8.69 24.13
N LYS A 392 0.21 -8.09 23.77
CA LYS A 392 1.38 -8.82 23.26
C LYS A 392 1.89 -9.87 24.26
N LYS A 393 2.01 -9.50 25.54
CA LYS A 393 2.41 -10.43 26.61
C LYS A 393 1.42 -11.59 26.73
N CYS A 394 0.13 -11.30 26.77
CA CYS A 394 -0.93 -12.31 26.84
C CYS A 394 -0.87 -13.28 25.65
N ILE A 395 -0.73 -12.76 24.42
CA ILE A 395 -0.59 -13.58 23.21
C ILE A 395 0.66 -14.45 23.33
N SER A 396 1.82 -13.87 23.60
CA SER A 396 3.09 -14.61 23.63
C SER A 396 3.10 -15.78 24.64
N LYS A 397 2.51 -15.58 25.82
CA LYS A 397 2.41 -16.61 26.87
C LYS A 397 1.48 -17.76 26.47
N ASN A 398 0.34 -17.45 25.86
CA ASN A 398 -0.71 -18.43 25.62
C ASN A 398 -0.65 -19.06 24.21
N VAL A 399 0.08 -18.41 23.28
CA VAL A 399 0.40 -18.98 21.97
C VAL A 399 1.47 -20.07 22.09
N LYS A 400 2.44 -19.96 23.02
CA LYS A 400 3.41 -21.05 23.29
C LYS A 400 2.71 -22.37 23.61
N VAL A 401 1.70 -22.36 24.47
CA VAL A 401 0.93 -23.56 24.86
C VAL A 401 0.15 -24.18 23.68
N TYR A 402 -0.28 -23.38 22.69
CA TYR A 402 -1.02 -23.86 21.52
C TYR A 402 -0.10 -24.32 20.36
N TYR A 403 1.15 -23.83 20.31
CA TYR A 403 2.12 -24.15 19.27
C TYR A 403 3.24 -25.11 19.74
N GLU A 404 3.42 -25.36 21.04
CA GLU A 404 4.34 -26.41 21.53
C GLU A 404 3.92 -27.81 21.04
N ASP A 405 2.64 -28.03 20.72
CA ASP A 405 2.19 -29.23 20.01
C ASP A 405 2.42 -29.21 18.48
N LYS A 406 2.85 -28.10 17.86
CA LYS A 406 3.01 -28.03 16.38
C LYS A 406 4.15 -27.22 15.74
N VAL A 407 4.87 -26.28 16.37
CA VAL A 407 5.93 -25.50 15.67
C VAL A 407 6.99 -24.90 16.60
N ASN A 408 8.27 -25.29 16.40
CA ASN A 408 9.45 -24.56 16.88
C ASN A 408 9.78 -23.37 15.97
N TYR A 409 9.83 -22.17 16.54
CA TYR A 409 10.50 -21.00 15.95
C TYR A 409 11.71 -20.68 16.83
N GLU A 410 12.93 -20.88 16.33
CA GLU A 410 14.15 -20.38 16.98
C GLU A 410 14.68 -19.20 16.19
N ALA A 411 14.40 -17.98 16.67
CA ALA A 411 15.25 -16.84 16.34
C ALA A 411 16.54 -17.00 17.15
N LYS A 412 17.68 -17.19 16.47
CA LYS A 412 18.97 -17.21 17.16
C LYS A 412 19.23 -15.83 17.77
N ASN A 413 19.32 -15.78 19.11
CA ASN A 413 19.99 -14.70 19.81
C ASN A 413 21.47 -14.73 19.43
N ILE A 414 21.88 -13.97 18.42
CA ILE A 414 23.30 -13.72 18.18
C ILE A 414 23.71 -12.63 19.15
N VAL A 415 24.44 -13.01 20.20
CA VAL A 415 25.17 -12.07 21.05
C VAL A 415 26.23 -11.43 20.16
N TYR A 416 26.00 -10.18 19.75
CA TYR A 416 26.98 -9.40 19.02
C TYR A 416 28.13 -9.05 19.97
N ILE A 417 29.27 -9.72 19.79
CA ILE A 417 30.54 -9.35 20.42
C ILE A 417 31.35 -8.58 19.36
N PRO A 418 31.59 -7.27 19.54
CA PRO A 418 32.38 -6.47 18.61
C PRO A 418 33.79 -7.06 18.47
N LYS A 419 34.26 -7.26 17.24
CA LYS A 419 35.59 -7.84 16.96
C LYS A 419 36.76 -6.86 17.07
N SER A 420 36.51 -5.58 17.36
CA SER A 420 37.57 -4.63 17.71
C SER A 420 37.01 -3.45 18.50
N PHE A 421 37.56 -3.23 19.68
CA PHE A 421 37.49 -1.96 20.40
C PHE A 421 38.60 -1.07 19.83
N ASN A 422 38.26 -0.06 19.01
CA ASN A 422 39.18 1.06 18.78
C ASN A 422 39.04 2.06 19.92
N GLY A 423 39.42 1.61 21.11
CA GLY A 423 39.67 2.44 22.28
C GLY A 423 41.12 2.26 22.68
N GLY A 424 41.94 3.26 22.38
CA GLY A 424 43.35 3.33 22.76
C GLY A 424 43.81 4.77 22.68
N SER A 425 43.70 5.44 23.84
CA SER A 425 44.51 6.55 24.39
C SER A 425 45.43 7.33 23.47
#